data_AF-A0A256GX68-F1
#
_entry.id   AF-A0A256GX68-F1
#
_cell.length_a   1.000
_cell.length_b   1.000
_cell.length_c   1.000
_cell.angle_alpha   90.00
_cell.angle_beta   90.00
_cell.angle_gamma   90.00
#
_symmetry.space_group_name_H-M   'P 1'
#
loop_
_entity.id
_entity.type
_entity.pdbx_description
1 polymer ?
#
loop_
_entity_poly.entity_id
_entity_poly.type
_entity_poly.pdbx_seq_one_letter_code
_entity_poly.pdbx_strand_id
1 'polypeptide(L)'
;MRRIDTLSDIEAGLEALVLADIRLADIRSRSHAVPLRRSEPGFESLASIIVAQQVSTASATAIWARLKQAIDPLTPETYIAGGEEAWRFAGLSRPKQRTLFALSEALAEGAIDLHGLCDLPAEEAIAALTAIKGIGPWTAEVYLLFAAGHPDVFPAGDVALQTAVGHAFAHEIRPDAVALRKLAEDWAPWRGVAARLFWAYYAAIKGREAAPLL
;
A
#
# COMPACT_ATOMS: atom_id res chain seq x y z
N MET A 1 -11.11 13.23 10.38
CA MET A 1 -9.71 12.90 10.08
C MET A 1 -9.27 13.70 8.87
N ARG A 2 -8.07 14.30 8.85
CA ARG A 2 -7.55 15.00 7.66
C ARG A 2 -7.03 13.97 6.67
N ARG A 3 -7.67 13.81 5.51
CA ARG A 3 -7.17 12.95 4.43
C ARG A 3 -5.95 13.58 3.75
N ILE A 4 -5.11 12.73 3.18
CA ILE A 4 -3.98 13.13 2.34
C ILE A 4 -4.45 13.12 0.88
N ASP A 5 -4.95 14.25 0.38
CA ASP A 5 -5.50 14.34 -0.98
C ASP A 5 -4.67 15.24 -1.89
N THR A 6 -3.74 16.03 -1.34
CA THR A 6 -2.92 16.97 -2.09
C THR A 6 -1.44 16.88 -1.72
N LEU A 7 -0.57 17.41 -2.59
CA LEU A 7 0.85 17.59 -2.26
C LEU A 7 1.06 18.55 -1.08
N SER A 8 0.12 19.48 -0.83
CA SER A 8 0.17 20.35 0.34
C SER A 8 -0.09 19.57 1.65
N ASP A 9 -0.93 18.53 1.62
CA ASP A 9 -1.11 17.65 2.78
C ASP A 9 0.15 16.83 3.08
N ILE A 10 0.84 16.37 2.03
CA ILE A 10 2.16 15.73 2.17
C ILE A 10 3.15 16.70 2.82
N GLU A 11 3.27 17.92 2.31
CA GLU A 11 4.21 18.90 2.83
C GLU A 11 3.92 19.25 4.29
N ALA A 12 2.65 19.51 4.64
CA ALA A 12 2.24 19.77 6.02
C ALA A 12 2.57 18.58 6.95
N GLY A 13 2.39 17.35 6.47
CA GLY A 13 2.76 16.16 7.23
C GLY A 13 4.28 16.04 7.40
N LEU A 14 5.07 16.34 6.37
CA LEU A 14 6.54 16.31 6.46
C LEU A 14 7.08 17.37 7.41
N GLU A 15 6.53 18.58 7.41
CA GLU A 15 6.87 19.63 8.38
C GLU A 15 6.55 19.18 9.81
N ALA A 16 5.34 18.68 10.04
CA ALA A 16 4.92 18.19 11.36
C ALA A 16 5.80 17.04 11.86
N LEU A 17 6.17 16.11 10.97
CA LEU A 17 7.06 14.99 11.28
C LEU A 17 8.46 15.44 11.68
N VAL A 18 9.05 16.41 10.98
CA VAL A 18 10.39 16.93 11.33
C VAL A 18 10.37 17.69 12.66
N LEU A 19 9.28 18.40 12.96
CA LEU A 19 9.09 19.06 14.26
C LEU A 19 8.93 18.04 15.40
N ALA A 20 8.25 16.91 15.16
CA ALA A 20 8.06 15.86 16.15
C ALA A 20 9.32 14.99 16.35
N ASP A 21 10.05 14.70 15.28
CA ASP A 21 11.27 13.90 15.29
C ASP A 21 12.34 14.52 14.38
N ILE A 22 13.28 15.25 15.00
CA ILE A 22 14.35 15.96 14.30
C ILE A 22 15.25 15.03 13.47
N ARG A 23 15.31 13.73 13.79
CA ARG A 23 16.08 12.75 13.01
C ARG A 23 15.55 12.64 11.57
N LEU A 24 14.26 12.93 11.35
CA LEU A 24 13.64 12.89 10.03
C LEU A 24 14.09 14.04 9.12
N ALA A 25 14.74 15.09 9.65
CA ALA A 25 15.26 16.19 8.84
C ALA A 25 16.34 15.71 7.84
N ASP A 26 17.29 14.88 8.31
CA ASP A 26 18.32 14.28 7.44
C ASP A 26 17.69 13.30 6.43
N ILE A 27 16.73 12.50 6.88
CA ILE A 27 16.04 11.53 6.02
C ILE A 27 15.29 12.24 4.90
N ARG A 28 14.60 13.34 5.23
CA ARG A 28 13.90 14.19 4.26
C ARG A 28 14.85 14.82 3.27
N SER A 29 15.98 15.39 3.71
CA SER A 29 16.94 16.04 2.82
C SER A 29 17.61 15.08 1.83
N ARG A 30 17.74 13.80 2.21
CA ARG A 30 18.34 12.73 1.40
C ARG A 30 17.33 11.91 0.58
N SER A 31 16.03 12.14 0.80
CA SER A 31 14.96 11.46 0.06
C SER A 31 14.71 12.10 -1.30
N HIS A 32 14.18 11.32 -2.25
CA HIS A 32 13.53 11.90 -3.42
C HIS A 32 12.26 12.68 -3.01
N ALA A 33 11.68 13.43 -3.95
CA ALA A 33 10.39 14.06 -3.73
C ALA A 33 9.35 13.02 -3.27
N VAL A 34 8.68 13.29 -2.15
CA VAL A 34 7.66 12.40 -1.58
C VAL A 34 6.38 12.54 -2.40
N PRO A 35 5.96 11.51 -3.16
CA PRO A 35 4.81 11.63 -4.04
C PRO A 35 3.51 11.52 -3.24
N LEU A 36 2.45 12.18 -3.72
CA LEU A 36 1.10 12.05 -3.17
C LEU A 36 0.62 10.59 -3.20
N ARG A 37 0.70 9.96 -4.38
CA ARG A 37 0.23 8.60 -4.67
C ARG A 37 -1.20 8.38 -4.19
N ARG A 38 -2.18 8.70 -5.05
CA ARG A 38 -3.61 8.48 -4.79
C ARG A 38 -4.20 7.64 -5.91
N SER A 39 -5.09 6.73 -5.54
CA SER A 39 -5.90 5.93 -6.45
C SER A 39 -7.38 6.06 -6.07
N GLU A 40 -8.26 5.86 -7.04
CA GLU A 40 -9.69 5.75 -6.77
C GLU A 40 -9.96 4.47 -5.95
N PRO A 41 -10.73 4.55 -4.85
CA PRO A 41 -11.20 3.37 -4.16
C PRO A 41 -11.97 2.45 -5.11
N GLY A 42 -11.63 1.17 -5.13
CA GLY A 42 -12.38 0.20 -5.93
C GLY A 42 -11.61 -1.09 -6.16
N PHE A 43 -12.21 -1.96 -6.97
CA PHE A 43 -11.64 -3.28 -7.28
C PHE A 43 -10.25 -3.16 -7.90
N GLU A 44 -10.07 -2.30 -8.90
CA GLU A 44 -8.78 -2.17 -9.60
C GLU A 44 -7.64 -1.77 -8.67
N SER A 45 -7.86 -0.81 -7.75
CA SER A 45 -6.81 -0.32 -6.86
C SER A 45 -6.42 -1.37 -5.82
N LEU A 46 -7.37 -2.12 -5.27
CA LEU A 46 -7.03 -3.23 -4.37
C LEU A 46 -6.40 -4.42 -5.13
N ALA A 47 -6.87 -4.69 -6.34
CA ALA A 47 -6.32 -5.73 -7.20
C ALA A 47 -4.87 -5.44 -7.61
N SER A 48 -4.52 -4.20 -7.91
CA SER A 48 -3.13 -3.82 -8.27
C SER A 48 -2.16 -4.06 -7.10
N ILE A 49 -2.61 -3.78 -5.86
CA ILE A 49 -1.84 -4.07 -4.63
C ILE A 49 -1.66 -5.57 -4.43
N ILE A 50 -2.71 -6.38 -4.63
CA ILE A 50 -2.63 -7.85 -4.56
C ILE A 50 -1.66 -8.40 -5.62
N VAL A 51 -1.70 -7.85 -6.83
CA VAL A 51 -0.77 -8.20 -7.92
C VAL A 51 0.68 -7.85 -7.56
N ALA A 52 0.92 -6.77 -6.82
CA ALA A 52 2.25 -6.34 -6.39
C ALA A 52 2.84 -7.16 -5.22
N GLN A 53 2.07 -8.00 -4.55
CA GLN A 53 2.57 -8.81 -3.44
C GLN A 53 3.78 -9.68 -3.83
N GLN A 54 4.84 -9.60 -3.03
CA GLN A 54 6.03 -10.48 -3.08
C GLN A 54 6.74 -10.53 -4.45
N VAL A 55 6.62 -9.48 -5.27
CA VAL A 55 7.30 -9.39 -6.57
C VAL A 55 7.94 -8.01 -6.74
N SER A 56 8.84 -7.88 -7.71
CA SER A 56 9.38 -6.57 -8.08
C SER A 56 8.31 -5.66 -8.70
N THR A 57 8.48 -4.34 -8.60
CA THR A 57 7.63 -3.35 -9.28
C THR A 57 7.50 -3.65 -10.78
N ALA A 58 8.61 -3.96 -11.46
CA ALA A 58 8.60 -4.28 -12.89
C ALA A 58 7.79 -5.54 -13.21
N SER A 59 7.91 -6.59 -12.38
CA SER A 59 7.12 -7.81 -12.53
C SER A 59 5.63 -7.55 -12.31
N ALA A 60 5.30 -6.76 -11.29
CA ALA A 60 3.93 -6.39 -10.97
C ALA A 60 3.31 -5.58 -12.12
N THR A 61 4.02 -4.60 -12.68
CA THR A 61 3.56 -3.78 -13.82
C THR A 61 3.27 -4.66 -15.03
N ALA A 62 4.15 -5.62 -15.34
CA ALA A 62 3.98 -6.52 -16.47
C ALA A 62 2.78 -7.47 -16.29
N ILE A 63 2.55 -7.98 -15.07
CA ILE A 63 1.37 -8.83 -14.76
C ILE A 63 0.09 -7.99 -14.85
N TRP A 64 0.09 -6.78 -14.29
CA TRP A 64 -1.06 -5.88 -14.30
C TRP A 64 -1.47 -5.49 -15.72
N ALA A 65 -0.51 -5.15 -16.57
CA ALA A 65 -0.77 -4.84 -17.98
C ALA A 65 -1.40 -6.03 -18.73
N ARG A 66 -0.89 -7.24 -18.55
CA ARG A 66 -1.47 -8.44 -19.17
C ARG A 66 -2.84 -8.79 -18.61
N LEU A 67 -3.10 -8.53 -17.32
CA LEU A 67 -4.42 -8.73 -16.72
C LEU A 67 -5.46 -7.81 -17.35
N LYS A 68 -5.15 -6.51 -17.47
CA LYS A 68 -6.04 -5.54 -18.14
C LYS A 68 -6.19 -5.77 -19.63
N GLN A 69 -5.20 -6.36 -20.28
CA GLN A 69 -5.32 -6.79 -21.68
C GLN A 69 -6.27 -8.00 -21.83
N ALA A 70 -6.24 -8.94 -20.88
CA ALA A 70 -7.03 -10.16 -20.93
C ALA A 70 -8.49 -9.94 -20.49
N ILE A 71 -8.72 -8.96 -19.62
CA ILE A 71 -10.03 -8.69 -19.00
C ILE A 71 -10.26 -7.18 -19.05
N ASP A 72 -11.14 -6.75 -19.96
CA ASP A 72 -11.50 -5.35 -20.18
C ASP A 72 -13.02 -5.22 -20.39
N PRO A 73 -13.75 -4.44 -19.57
CA PRO A 73 -13.26 -3.72 -18.39
C PRO A 73 -12.83 -4.66 -17.27
N LEU A 74 -11.88 -4.27 -16.41
CA LEU A 74 -11.47 -5.06 -15.24
C LEU A 74 -12.38 -4.75 -14.05
N THR A 75 -13.42 -5.56 -13.89
CA THR A 75 -14.43 -5.49 -12.83
C THR A 75 -14.48 -6.80 -12.05
N PRO A 76 -15.09 -6.87 -10.86
CA PRO A 76 -15.31 -8.14 -10.16
C PRO A 76 -15.98 -9.20 -11.04
N GLU A 77 -17.03 -8.81 -11.78
CA GLU A 77 -17.83 -9.70 -12.60
C GLU A 77 -17.05 -10.23 -13.80
N THR A 78 -16.33 -9.33 -14.50
CA THR A 78 -15.50 -9.73 -15.66
C THR A 78 -14.26 -10.49 -15.24
N TYR A 79 -13.70 -10.23 -14.04
CA TYR A 79 -12.60 -11.01 -13.48
C TYR A 79 -13.02 -12.46 -13.24
N ILE A 80 -14.19 -12.67 -12.65
CA ILE A 80 -14.79 -14.00 -12.45
C ILE A 80 -15.06 -14.67 -13.81
N ALA A 81 -15.70 -13.96 -14.74
CA ALA A 81 -16.05 -14.49 -16.05
C ALA A 81 -14.83 -14.88 -16.92
N GLY A 82 -13.71 -14.14 -16.79
CA GLY A 82 -12.48 -14.45 -17.52
C GLY A 82 -11.83 -15.78 -17.13
N GLY A 83 -12.02 -16.21 -15.89
CA GLY A 83 -11.62 -17.53 -15.40
C GLY A 83 -10.12 -17.84 -15.47
N GLU A 84 -9.77 -19.11 -15.23
CA GLU A 84 -8.36 -19.53 -15.07
C GLU A 84 -7.48 -19.26 -16.30
N GLU A 85 -8.05 -19.32 -17.50
CA GLU A 85 -7.29 -19.11 -18.74
C GLU A 85 -6.74 -17.68 -18.81
N ALA A 86 -7.62 -16.68 -18.63
CA ALA A 86 -7.23 -15.26 -18.59
C ALA A 86 -6.24 -14.98 -17.45
N TRP A 87 -6.47 -15.55 -16.27
CA TRP A 87 -5.60 -15.34 -15.12
C TRP A 87 -4.19 -15.92 -15.31
N ARG A 88 -4.08 -17.08 -15.98
CA ARG A 88 -2.80 -17.70 -16.33
C ARG A 88 -2.07 -16.90 -17.39
N PHE A 89 -2.78 -16.42 -18.41
CA PHE A 89 -2.22 -15.53 -19.43
C PHE A 89 -1.66 -14.25 -18.78
N ALA A 90 -2.39 -13.67 -17.82
CA ALA A 90 -1.93 -12.53 -17.04
C ALA A 90 -0.65 -12.81 -16.23
N GLY A 91 -0.35 -14.08 -15.95
CA GLY A 91 0.80 -14.48 -15.13
C GLY A 91 0.52 -14.39 -13.62
N LEU A 92 -0.75 -14.46 -13.21
CA LEU A 92 -1.11 -14.51 -11.80
C LEU A 92 -0.71 -15.86 -11.18
N SER A 93 -0.09 -15.82 -10.00
CA SER A 93 0.15 -17.03 -9.21
C SER A 93 -1.18 -17.59 -8.66
N ARG A 94 -1.24 -18.90 -8.38
CA ARG A 94 -2.43 -19.54 -7.81
C ARG A 94 -2.96 -18.83 -6.54
N PRO A 95 -2.12 -18.38 -5.59
CA PRO A 95 -2.60 -17.59 -4.45
C PRO A 95 -3.26 -16.26 -4.85
N LYS A 96 -2.68 -15.53 -5.80
CA LYS A 96 -3.24 -14.24 -6.28
C LYS A 96 -4.58 -14.45 -7.00
N GLN A 97 -4.68 -15.50 -7.80
CA GLN A 97 -5.94 -15.89 -8.46
C GLN A 97 -7.07 -16.08 -7.44
N ARG A 98 -6.81 -16.88 -6.40
CA ARG A 98 -7.77 -17.16 -5.33
C ARG A 98 -8.13 -15.92 -4.52
N THR A 99 -7.17 -15.04 -4.27
CA THR A 99 -7.39 -13.81 -3.50
C THR A 99 -8.26 -12.82 -4.27
N LEU A 100 -7.96 -12.60 -5.54
CA LEU A 100 -8.76 -11.73 -6.42
C LEU A 100 -10.15 -12.30 -6.66
N PHE A 101 -10.29 -13.62 -6.78
CA PHE A 101 -11.59 -14.28 -6.88
C PHE A 101 -12.42 -14.07 -5.61
N ALA A 102 -11.85 -14.34 -4.44
CA ALA A 102 -12.52 -14.11 -3.15
C ALA A 102 -12.91 -12.62 -2.94
N LEU A 103 -12.06 -11.69 -3.37
CA LEU A 103 -12.39 -10.26 -3.37
C LEU A 103 -13.56 -9.96 -4.31
N SER A 104 -13.58 -10.58 -5.50
CA SER A 104 -14.64 -10.38 -6.48
C SER A 104 -15.98 -10.91 -5.98
N GLU A 105 -15.99 -12.10 -5.36
CA GLU A 105 -17.18 -12.67 -4.71
C GLU A 105 -17.68 -11.77 -3.57
N ALA A 106 -16.80 -11.33 -2.68
CA ALA A 106 -17.18 -10.44 -1.57
C ALA A 106 -17.80 -9.12 -2.05
N LEU A 107 -17.33 -8.56 -3.17
CA LEU A 107 -17.91 -7.37 -3.78
C LEU A 107 -19.28 -7.67 -4.43
N ALA A 108 -19.40 -8.76 -5.19
CA ALA A 108 -20.65 -9.15 -5.84
C ALA A 108 -21.76 -9.48 -4.83
N GLU A 109 -21.40 -10.03 -3.68
CA GLU A 109 -22.33 -10.34 -2.58
C GLU A 109 -22.65 -9.12 -1.69
N GLY A 110 -21.97 -7.99 -1.89
CA GLY A 110 -22.10 -6.80 -1.03
C GLY A 110 -21.54 -6.99 0.38
N ALA A 111 -20.66 -7.99 0.58
CA ALA A 111 -20.00 -8.26 1.86
C ALA A 111 -18.94 -7.20 2.22
N ILE A 112 -18.48 -6.43 1.24
CA ILE A 112 -17.51 -5.35 1.42
C ILE A 112 -17.85 -4.16 0.53
N ASP A 113 -17.81 -2.95 1.10
CA ASP A 113 -17.91 -1.68 0.36
C ASP A 113 -16.58 -0.93 0.44
N LEU A 114 -15.82 -0.97 -0.66
CA LEU A 114 -14.51 -0.34 -0.75
C LEU A 114 -14.55 1.19 -0.64
N HIS A 115 -15.65 1.83 -1.04
CA HIS A 115 -15.82 3.27 -0.86
C HIS A 115 -16.15 3.58 0.60
N GLY A 116 -17.15 2.89 1.18
CA GLY A 116 -17.54 3.06 2.58
C GLY A 116 -16.41 2.78 3.57
N LEU A 117 -15.51 1.83 3.25
CA LEU A 117 -14.31 1.54 4.06
C LEU A 117 -13.39 2.75 4.24
N CYS A 118 -13.39 3.70 3.30
CA CYS A 118 -12.55 4.87 3.38
C CYS A 118 -13.00 5.87 4.47
N ASP A 119 -14.22 5.74 4.96
CA ASP A 119 -14.81 6.58 6.01
C ASP A 119 -14.75 5.92 7.41
N LEU A 120 -14.40 4.63 7.49
CA LEU A 120 -14.30 3.92 8.76
C LEU A 120 -13.01 4.23 9.52
N PRO A 121 -12.98 4.01 10.85
CA PRO A 121 -11.74 3.95 11.61
C PRO A 121 -10.77 2.91 11.02
N ALA A 122 -9.47 3.21 11.03
CA ALA A 122 -8.44 2.35 10.42
C ALA A 122 -8.54 0.88 10.87
N GLU A 123 -8.74 0.64 12.16
CA GLU A 123 -8.80 -0.71 12.73
C GLU A 123 -10.00 -1.50 12.18
N GLU A 124 -11.16 -0.87 12.06
CA GLU A 124 -12.37 -1.47 11.49
C GLU A 124 -12.20 -1.75 9.99
N ALA A 125 -11.62 -0.79 9.26
CA ALA A 125 -11.38 -0.96 7.83
C ALA A 125 -10.35 -2.07 7.54
N ILE A 126 -9.29 -2.17 8.35
CA ILE A 126 -8.30 -3.26 8.27
C ILE A 126 -8.96 -4.60 8.61
N ALA A 127 -9.80 -4.66 9.64
CA ALA A 127 -10.51 -5.89 10.02
C ALA A 127 -11.42 -6.38 8.89
N ALA A 128 -12.19 -5.49 8.26
CA ALA A 128 -13.04 -5.83 7.13
C ALA A 128 -12.25 -6.32 5.91
N LEU A 129 -11.16 -5.64 5.55
CA LEU A 129 -10.31 -6.05 4.42
C LEU A 129 -9.63 -7.40 4.69
N THR A 130 -9.13 -7.63 5.90
CA THR A 130 -8.43 -8.87 6.26
C THR A 130 -9.34 -10.07 6.49
N ALA A 131 -10.66 -9.87 6.54
CA ALA A 131 -11.63 -10.97 6.50
C ALA A 131 -11.61 -11.70 5.14
N ILE A 132 -11.16 -11.04 4.07
CA ILE A 132 -11.04 -11.64 2.75
C ILE A 132 -9.76 -12.49 2.67
N LYS A 133 -9.92 -13.76 2.32
CA LYS A 133 -8.82 -14.71 2.26
C LYS A 133 -7.74 -14.26 1.27
N GLY A 134 -6.52 -14.07 1.78
CA GLY A 134 -5.34 -13.66 1.01
C GLY A 134 -5.05 -12.16 1.09
N ILE A 135 -5.94 -11.36 1.68
CA ILE A 135 -5.66 -9.98 2.08
C ILE A 135 -5.15 -9.99 3.53
N GLY A 136 -3.87 -9.64 3.70
CA GLY A 136 -3.26 -9.48 5.03
C GLY A 136 -3.17 -8.00 5.44
N PRO A 137 -2.71 -7.72 6.68
CA PRO A 137 -2.58 -6.36 7.20
C PRO A 137 -1.83 -5.42 6.26
N TRP A 138 -0.70 -5.87 5.69
CA TRP A 138 0.07 -5.04 4.75
C TRP A 138 -0.76 -4.57 3.54
N THR A 139 -1.55 -5.45 2.93
CA THR A 139 -2.39 -5.09 1.77
C THR A 139 -3.49 -4.12 2.18
N ALA A 140 -4.13 -4.35 3.33
CA ALA A 140 -5.15 -3.45 3.86
C ALA A 140 -4.57 -2.06 4.18
N GLU A 141 -3.42 -2.02 4.85
CA GLU A 141 -2.76 -0.76 5.23
C GLU A 141 -2.31 0.03 3.99
N VAL A 142 -1.74 -0.62 2.98
CA VAL A 142 -1.35 0.02 1.70
C VAL A 142 -2.59 0.55 0.97
N TYR A 143 -3.69 -0.21 0.95
CA TYR A 143 -4.95 0.24 0.36
C TYR A 143 -5.48 1.51 1.06
N LEU A 144 -5.54 1.51 2.40
CA LEU A 144 -6.01 2.67 3.16
C LEU A 144 -5.12 3.90 2.96
N LEU A 145 -3.80 3.73 2.87
CA LEU A 145 -2.91 4.85 2.60
C LEU A 145 -3.23 5.55 1.29
N PHE A 146 -3.45 4.79 0.23
CA PHE A 146 -3.42 5.30 -1.13
C PHE A 146 -4.78 5.44 -1.78
N ALA A 147 -5.74 4.54 -1.48
CA ALA A 147 -7.11 4.64 -1.93
C ALA A 147 -7.98 5.50 -0.98
N ALA A 148 -7.83 5.32 0.34
CA ALA A 148 -8.60 6.12 1.31
C ALA A 148 -7.92 7.45 1.68
N GLY A 149 -6.66 7.65 1.29
CA GLY A 149 -5.88 8.83 1.70
C GLY A 149 -5.66 8.90 3.21
N HIS A 150 -5.65 7.76 3.91
CA HIS A 150 -5.58 7.73 5.37
C HIS A 150 -4.23 8.30 5.86
N PRO A 151 -4.22 9.31 6.75
CA PRO A 151 -2.98 9.98 7.19
C PRO A 151 -2.20 9.15 8.20
N ASP A 152 -2.87 8.25 8.92
CA ASP A 152 -2.33 7.65 10.15
C ASP A 152 -2.35 6.11 10.16
N VAL A 153 -1.96 5.50 9.04
CA VAL A 153 -1.76 4.05 8.90
C VAL A 153 -0.29 3.79 8.55
N PHE A 154 0.28 2.67 9.00
CA PHE A 154 1.69 2.34 8.76
C PHE A 154 1.87 0.87 8.38
N PRO A 155 2.21 0.54 7.11
CA PRO A 155 2.46 -0.82 6.64
C PRO A 155 3.75 -1.45 7.21
N ALA A 156 3.82 -1.71 8.52
CA ALA A 156 5.05 -2.15 9.18
C ALA A 156 5.56 -3.52 8.67
N GLY A 157 4.71 -4.32 8.01
CA GLY A 157 5.11 -5.56 7.33
C GLY A 157 5.91 -5.34 6.04
N ASP A 158 6.03 -4.11 5.55
CA ASP A 158 6.73 -3.79 4.32
C ASP A 158 8.25 -3.87 4.48
N VAL A 159 8.87 -4.76 3.70
CA VAL A 159 10.31 -5.01 3.78
C VAL A 159 11.14 -3.79 3.36
N ALA A 160 10.65 -2.98 2.41
CA ALA A 160 11.35 -1.76 2.01
C ALA A 160 11.28 -0.72 3.14
N LEU A 161 10.13 -0.54 3.82
CA LEU A 161 10.03 0.31 5.01
C LEU A 161 10.93 -0.16 6.15
N GLN A 162 10.90 -1.45 6.50
CA GLN A 162 11.79 -2.02 7.52
C GLN A 162 13.26 -1.74 7.21
N THR A 163 13.65 -1.91 5.95
CA THR A 163 15.03 -1.67 5.51
C THR A 163 15.37 -0.17 5.52
N ALA A 164 14.45 0.68 5.09
CA ALA A 164 14.61 2.14 5.08
C ALA A 164 14.82 2.69 6.49
N VAL A 165 13.97 2.29 7.43
CA VAL A 165 14.03 2.74 8.83
C VAL A 165 15.27 2.20 9.53
N GLY A 166 15.60 0.92 9.33
CA GLY A 166 16.83 0.34 9.86
C GLY A 166 18.09 1.09 9.38
N HIS A 167 18.12 1.44 8.09
CA HIS A 167 19.22 2.22 7.52
C HIS A 167 19.22 3.68 8.02
N ALA A 168 18.06 4.32 8.05
CA ALA A 168 17.89 5.72 8.47
C ALA A 168 18.41 5.97 9.89
N PHE A 169 18.18 5.03 10.81
CA PHE A 169 18.57 5.15 12.22
C PHE A 169 19.76 4.27 12.60
N ALA A 170 20.53 3.81 11.61
CA ALA A 170 21.74 3.01 11.80
C ALA A 170 21.54 1.81 12.76
N HIS A 171 20.40 1.14 12.67
CA HIS A 171 20.15 -0.06 13.46
C HIS A 171 21.02 -1.21 12.97
N GLU A 172 21.73 -1.87 13.89
CA GLU A 172 22.55 -3.05 13.59
C GLU A 172 21.71 -4.18 12.98
N ILE A 173 20.48 -4.32 13.48
CA ILE A 173 19.50 -5.31 13.03
C ILE A 173 18.30 -4.56 12.44
N ARG A 174 17.89 -4.95 11.23
CA ARG A 174 16.69 -4.42 10.60
C ARG A 174 15.48 -4.67 11.53
N PRO A 175 14.68 -3.65 11.87
CA PRO A 175 13.50 -3.84 12.71
C PRO A 175 12.51 -4.77 12.00
N ASP A 176 11.96 -5.72 12.75
CA ASP A 176 10.82 -6.50 12.27
C ASP A 176 9.52 -5.67 12.31
N ALA A 177 8.41 -6.27 11.89
CA ALA A 177 7.13 -5.56 11.82
C ALA A 177 6.62 -5.10 13.20
N VAL A 178 6.98 -5.79 14.29
CA VAL A 178 6.55 -5.43 15.65
C VAL A 178 7.36 -4.24 16.15
N ALA A 179 8.69 -4.31 16.03
CA ALA A 179 9.58 -3.23 16.40
C ALA A 179 9.30 -1.97 15.57
N LEU A 180 9.10 -2.13 14.26
CA LEU A 180 8.79 -1.00 13.37
C LEU A 180 7.43 -0.37 13.68
N ARG A 181 6.41 -1.17 14.02
CA ARG A 181 5.10 -0.62 14.39
C ARG A 181 5.19 0.21 15.67
N LYS A 182 5.99 -0.21 16.65
CA LYS A 182 6.27 0.57 17.87
C LYS A 182 7.01 1.88 17.56
N LEU A 183 8.04 1.84 16.71
CA LEU A 183 8.75 3.05 16.27
C LEU A 183 7.80 4.03 15.56
N ALA A 184 6.86 3.51 14.76
CA ALA A 184 5.93 4.35 14.03
C ALA A 184 4.94 5.11 14.93
N GLU A 185 4.78 4.74 16.21
CA GLU A 185 3.94 5.48 17.17
C GLU A 185 4.41 6.93 17.33
N ASP A 186 5.72 7.18 17.25
CA ASP A 186 6.34 8.52 17.33
C ASP A 186 5.91 9.44 16.17
N TRP A 187 5.38 8.88 15.08
CA TRP A 187 5.01 9.61 13.87
C TRP A 187 3.51 9.85 13.74
N ALA A 188 2.71 9.45 14.74
CA ALA A 188 1.29 9.79 14.76
C ALA A 188 1.10 11.30 14.92
N PRO A 189 0.07 11.92 14.28
CA PRO A 189 -0.97 11.30 13.44
C PRO A 189 -0.61 11.26 11.93
N TRP A 190 0.67 11.34 11.58
CA TRP A 190 1.17 11.43 10.19
C TRP A 190 1.92 10.18 9.75
N ARG A 191 1.61 9.01 10.33
CA ARG A 191 2.28 7.74 10.04
C ARG A 191 2.26 7.39 8.55
N GLY A 192 1.19 7.72 7.84
CA GLY A 192 1.07 7.51 6.41
C GLY A 192 1.96 8.43 5.58
N VAL A 193 2.28 9.63 6.06
CA VAL A 193 3.29 10.50 5.43
C VAL A 193 4.70 10.00 5.76
N ALA A 194 4.94 9.52 6.98
CA ALA A 194 6.21 8.90 7.37
C ALA A 194 6.52 7.67 6.49
N ALA A 195 5.54 6.79 6.24
CA ALA A 195 5.71 5.66 5.33
C ALA A 195 6.13 6.12 3.91
N ARG A 196 5.48 7.15 3.37
CA ARG A 196 5.83 7.73 2.06
C ARG A 196 7.25 8.32 2.05
N LEU A 197 7.65 9.02 3.11
CA LEU A 197 9.00 9.54 3.28
C LEU A 197 10.04 8.41 3.27
N PHE A 198 9.82 7.33 4.03
CA PHE A 198 10.76 6.22 4.09
C PHE A 198 10.84 5.42 2.79
N TRP A 199 9.74 5.28 2.03
CA TRP A 199 9.83 4.72 0.68
C TRP A 199 10.61 5.62 -0.29
N ALA A 200 10.41 6.94 -0.23
CA ALA A 200 11.17 7.88 -1.05
C ALA A 200 12.67 7.89 -0.69
N TYR A 201 12.99 7.78 0.59
CA TYR A 201 14.34 7.61 1.10
C TYR A 201 14.96 6.29 0.64
N TYR A 202 14.22 5.18 0.75
CA TYR A 202 14.67 3.88 0.28
C TYR A 202 15.01 3.90 -1.22
N ALA A 203 14.18 4.57 -2.02
CA ALA A 203 14.41 4.72 -3.45
C ALA A 203 15.70 5.50 -3.75
N ALA A 204 16.00 6.54 -2.97
CA ALA A 204 17.23 7.32 -3.09
C ALA A 204 18.48 6.48 -2.75
N ILE A 205 18.46 5.70 -1.67
CA ILE A 205 19.63 4.90 -1.26
C ILE A 205 19.85 3.63 -2.10
N LYS A 206 18.81 3.11 -2.77
CA LYS A 206 18.91 1.91 -3.64
C LYS A 206 19.01 2.23 -5.13
N GLY A 207 18.77 3.48 -5.54
CA GLY A 207 18.73 3.89 -6.95
C GLY A 207 17.60 3.24 -7.76
N ARG A 208 16.50 2.80 -7.12
CA ARG A 208 15.35 2.13 -7.75
C ARG A 208 14.04 2.52 -7.06
N GLU A 209 12.95 2.57 -7.82
CA GLU A 209 11.61 2.77 -7.25
C GLU A 209 11.15 1.54 -6.46
N ALA A 210 10.67 1.75 -5.23
CA ALA A 210 10.45 0.65 -4.27
C ALA A 210 9.10 0.68 -3.55
N ALA A 211 8.31 1.74 -3.72
CA ALA A 211 6.97 1.76 -3.15
C ALA A 211 6.02 0.84 -3.95
N PRO A 212 4.98 0.28 -3.30
CA PRO A 212 4.01 -0.59 -3.95
C PRO A 212 3.38 0.06 -5.19
N LEU A 213 2.92 -0.76 -6.14
CA LEU A 213 2.12 -0.27 -7.26
C LEU A 213 0.81 0.36 -6.77
N LEU A 214 0.32 1.31 -7.56
CA LEU A 214 -1.03 1.87 -7.46
C LEU A 214 -1.63 1.92 -8.85
#